data_AF-T1D1M0-F1
#
_entry.id   AF-T1D1M0-F1
#
_cell.length_a   1.000
_cell.length_b   1.000
_cell.length_c   1.000
_cell.angle_alpha   90.00
_cell.angle_beta   90.00
_cell.angle_gamma   90.00
#
_symmetry.space_group_name_H-M   'P 1'
#
loop_
_entity.id
_entity.type
_entity.pdbx_description
1 polymer ?
#
loop_
_entity_poly.entity_id
_entity_poly.type
_entity_poly.pdbx_seq_one_letter_code
_entity_poly.pdbx_strand_id
1 'polypeptide(L)' 'MKRGDVVTVVAPGDYGKPRPALVVQSDLFQDHPSVTV' A
#
# COMPACT_ATOMS: atom_id res chain seq x y z
N MET A 1 6.16 3.76 5.04
CA MET A 1 6.10 3.24 3.66
C MET A 1 6.45 4.41 2.76
N LYS A 2 7.42 4.26 1.87
CA LYS A 2 7.86 5.29 0.94
C LYS A 2 7.46 4.91 -0.47
N ARG A 3 7.34 5.90 -1.35
CA ARG A 3 7.11 5.66 -2.77
C ARG A 3 8.21 4.75 -3.34
N GLY A 4 7.81 3.68 -4.01
CA GLY A 4 8.71 2.65 -4.53
C GLY A 4 8.87 1.43 -3.62
N ASP A 5 8.39 1.46 -2.37
CA ASP A 5 8.38 0.28 -1.52
C ASP A 5 7.40 -0.77 -2.07
N VAL A 6 7.79 -2.04 -2.04
CA VAL A 6 6.89 -3.18 -2.28
C VAL A 6 6.44 -3.73 -0.93
N VAL A 7 5.14 -3.83 -0.75
CA VAL A 7 4.51 -4.20 0.53
C VAL A 7 3.53 -5.34 0.33
N THR A 8 3.30 -6.13 1.37
CA THR A 8 2.29 -7.19 1.35
C THR A 8 0.96 -6.63 1.82
N VAL A 9 -0.08 -6.80 1.00
CA VAL A 9 -1.46 -6.38 1.28
C VAL A 9 -2.43 -7.54 1.12
N VAL A 10 -3.52 -7.46 1.87
CA VAL A 10 -4.69 -8.34 1.74
C VAL A 10 -5.87 -7.43 1.43
N ALA A 11 -6.42 -7.54 0.22
CA ALA A 11 -7.61 -6.76 -0.12
C ALA A 11 -8.85 -7.34 0.60
N PRO A 12 -9.85 -6.52 0.90
CA PRO A 12 -11.14 -7.03 1.35
C PRO A 12 -11.67 -8.11 0.40
N GLY A 13 -12.17 -9.22 0.95
CA GLY A 13 -12.70 -10.33 0.16
C GLY A 13 -11.64 -11.37 -0.29
N ASP A 14 -10.36 -11.13 -0.05
CA ASP A 14 -9.30 -12.08 -0.43
C ASP A 14 -9.04 -13.21 0.58
N TYR A 15 -9.87 -13.34 1.62
CA TYR A 15 -9.74 -14.38 2.66
C TYR A 15 -8.33 -14.50 3.25
N GLY A 16 -7.65 -13.37 3.46
CA GLY A 16 -6.30 -13.38 4.02
C GLY A 16 -5.20 -13.70 3.01
N LYS A 17 -5.49 -13.87 1.70
CA LYS A 17 -4.47 -14.19 0.68
C LYS A 17 -3.53 -12.99 0.45
N PRO A 18 -2.27 -13.05 0.92
CA PRO A 18 -1.35 -11.93 0.81
C PRO A 18 -0.86 -11.76 -0.63
N ARG A 19 -0.76 -10.52 -1.09
CA ARG A 19 -0.23 -10.16 -2.41
C ARG A 19 0.71 -8.96 -2.33
N PRO A 20 1.75 -8.89 -3.17
CA PRO A 20 2.61 -7.72 -3.25
C PRO A 20 1.87 -6.55 -3.93
N ALA A 21 2.07 -5.33 -3.43
CA ALA A 21 1.64 -4.07 -4.04
C ALA A 21 2.76 -3.03 -3.97
N LEU A 22 2.75 -2.06 -4.89
CA LEU A 22 3.81 -1.05 -5.04
C LEU A 22 3.29 0.28 -4.53
N VAL A 23 3.94 0.85 -3.51
CA VAL A 23 3.56 2.17 -3.02
C VAL A 23 3.80 3.23 -4.10
N VAL A 24 2.72 3.84 -4.60
CA VAL A 24 2.76 4.89 -5.63
C VAL A 24 2.39 6.29 -5.10
N GLN A 25 1.96 6.38 -3.85
CA GLN A 25 1.58 7.64 -3.20
C GLN A 25 2.66 8.71 -3.33
N SER A 26 2.25 9.94 -3.67
CA SER A 26 3.13 11.11 -3.69
C SER A 26 3.56 11.47 -2.27
N ASP A 27 4.82 11.92 -2.12
CA ASP A 27 5.37 12.36 -0.84
C ASP A 27 4.62 13.58 -0.25
N LEU A 28 3.85 14.30 -1.08
CA LEU A 28 2.98 15.40 -0.63
C LEU A 28 1.84 14.94 0.29
N PHE A 29 1.55 13.64 0.37
CA PHE A 29 0.47 13.07 1.17
C PHE A 29 0.97 12.17 2.31
N GLN A 30 2.20 12.38 2.80
CA GLN A 30 2.80 11.51 3.84
C GLN A 30 2.03 11.48 5.16
N ASP A 31 1.29 12.54 5.51
CA ASP A 31 0.53 12.63 6.76
C ASP A 31 -0.87 11.99 6.69
N HIS A 32 -1.25 11.44 5.53
CA HIS A 32 -2.56 10.80 5.37
C HIS A 32 -2.58 9.40 6.03
N PRO A 33 -3.62 9.01 6.79
CA PRO A 33 -3.71 7.70 7.43
C PRO A 33 -3.79 6.51 6.46
N SER A 34 -3.96 6.75 5.15
CA SER A 34 -3.97 5.71 4.13
C SER A 34 -2.86 5.92 3.10
N VAL A 35 -2.49 4.83 2.42
CA VAL A 35 -1.43 4.81 1.40
C VAL A 35 -1.99 4.26 0.09
N THR A 36 -1.68 4.92 -1.02
CA THR A 36 -1.98 4.40 -2.37
C THR A 36 -0.90 3.40 -2.80
N VAL A 37 -1.31 2.18 -3.14
CA VAL A 37 -0.47 1.04 -3.53
C VAL A 37 -0.94 0.36 -4.82
#